data_AF-A0A957AV93-F1
#
_entry.id   AF-A0A957AV93-F1
#
_cell.length_a   1.000
_cell.length_b   1.000
_cell.length_c   1.000
_cell.angle_alpha   90.00
_cell.angle_beta   90.00
_cell.angle_gamma   90.00
#
_symmetry.space_group_name_H-M   'P 1'
#
loop_
_entity.id
_entity.type
_entity.pdbx_description
1 polymer ?
#
loop_
_entity_poly.entity_id
_entity_poly.type
_entity_poly.pdbx_seq_one_letter_code
_entity_poly.pdbx_strand_id
1 'polypeptide(L)'
;FRDRFGEAATQALVRHPEGSMAGVAAVLADVAPDMTPDALFADWLAASYLQGIGRGTGVYRYNTVSLPPLATTDVGRLPAAGSATVSQYGADYLRIRGAAPVTAVFTGTQQVPAFGAPAHSGQLAWVSYPADKSAMHLTRAFDLRGLDQATLTFWTWYAIEEGWDYAYLAVSADDGRSWQLLETPSTTAANPQGNSFGPGYTGISGGGDSPVWQQETADLTPFAGQEILLRFHAITDGALTGQGFLVDDIAVPELAYQDDAEQPGQWTESGMLRVTNTLPQSFIVQRVLVGFEGIQIERLPLDENQRGEWIFPMDRNHSEAILMVSGSTPVTRQPAPYQLAIIPEKE
;
A
#
# COMPACT_ATOMS: atom_id res chain seq x y z
N PHE A 1 -16.19 -9.37 -11.27
CA PHE A 1 -17.05 -10.02 -10.25
C PHE A 1 -18.43 -10.39 -10.81
N ARG A 2 -19.27 -9.42 -11.21
CA ARG A 2 -20.65 -9.64 -11.70
C ARG A 2 -20.79 -10.70 -12.79
N ASP A 3 -19.99 -10.62 -13.86
CA ASP A 3 -20.07 -11.58 -14.97
C ASP A 3 -19.70 -13.01 -14.59
N ARG A 4 -18.91 -13.19 -13.51
CA ARG A 4 -18.40 -14.49 -13.09
C ARG A 4 -19.25 -15.14 -12.00
N PHE A 5 -19.72 -14.34 -11.03
CA PHE A 5 -20.41 -14.84 -9.83
C PHE A 5 -21.83 -14.29 -9.68
N GLY A 6 -22.29 -13.46 -10.62
CA GLY A 6 -23.62 -12.87 -10.62
C GLY A 6 -23.77 -11.63 -9.75
N GLU A 7 -24.99 -11.11 -9.76
CA GLU A 7 -25.34 -9.86 -9.08
C GLU A 7 -25.35 -10.00 -7.56
N ALA A 8 -25.87 -11.10 -7.02
CA ALA A 8 -25.91 -11.33 -5.57
C ALA A 8 -24.51 -11.29 -4.94
N ALA A 9 -23.53 -11.93 -5.58
CA ALA A 9 -22.14 -11.94 -5.13
C ALA A 9 -21.52 -10.53 -5.20
N THR A 10 -21.87 -9.74 -6.22
CA THR A 10 -21.42 -8.35 -6.34
C THR A 10 -22.05 -7.47 -5.26
N GLN A 11 -23.33 -7.65 -4.95
CA GLN A 11 -23.99 -6.94 -3.84
C GLN A 11 -23.40 -7.32 -2.49
N ALA A 12 -23.04 -8.60 -2.29
CA ALA A 12 -22.34 -9.06 -1.09
C ALA A 12 -20.98 -8.35 -0.94
N LEU A 13 -20.19 -8.29 -2.01
CA LEU A 13 -18.90 -7.58 -2.01
C LEU A 13 -19.05 -6.09 -1.70
N VAL A 14 -20.00 -5.41 -2.36
CA VAL A 14 -20.22 -3.96 -2.15
C VAL A 14 -20.70 -3.65 -0.73
N ARG A 15 -21.43 -4.56 -0.08
CA ARG A 15 -21.93 -4.39 1.30
C ARG A 15 -20.98 -4.92 2.36
N HIS A 16 -19.88 -5.57 1.96
CA HIS A 16 -18.99 -6.20 2.91
C HIS A 16 -18.30 -5.13 3.77
N PRO A 17 -18.26 -5.30 5.11
CA PRO A 17 -17.65 -4.31 6.00
C PRO A 17 -16.14 -4.21 5.82
N GLU A 18 -15.47 -5.29 5.40
CA GLU A 18 -14.06 -5.26 5.03
C GLU A 18 -13.89 -4.77 3.59
N GLY A 19 -13.00 -3.80 3.39
CA GLY A 19 -12.58 -3.34 2.07
C GLY A 19 -11.42 -4.16 1.48
N SER A 20 -10.91 -3.69 0.34
CA SER A 20 -9.72 -4.25 -0.33
C SER A 20 -9.85 -5.75 -0.64
N MET A 21 -8.73 -6.47 -0.72
CA MET A 21 -8.68 -7.89 -1.05
C MET A 21 -9.21 -8.80 0.07
N ALA A 22 -9.31 -8.30 1.32
CA ALA A 22 -9.93 -9.02 2.42
C ALA A 22 -11.44 -9.23 2.16
N GLY A 23 -12.15 -8.18 1.77
CA GLY A 23 -13.56 -8.29 1.36
C GLY A 23 -13.76 -9.19 0.14
N VAL A 24 -12.84 -9.16 -0.83
CA VAL A 24 -12.87 -10.09 -1.98
C VAL A 24 -12.70 -11.54 -1.51
N ALA A 25 -11.76 -11.81 -0.61
CA ALA A 25 -11.52 -13.14 -0.05
C ALA A 25 -12.75 -13.67 0.71
N ALA A 26 -13.35 -12.83 1.56
CA ALA A 26 -14.51 -13.18 2.35
C ALA A 26 -15.69 -13.61 1.47
N VAL A 27 -16.00 -12.85 0.41
CA VAL A 27 -17.08 -13.21 -0.51
C VAL A 27 -16.73 -14.43 -1.36
N LEU A 28 -15.47 -14.59 -1.77
CA LEU A 28 -15.02 -15.76 -2.53
C LEU A 28 -15.19 -17.06 -1.74
N ALA A 29 -15.01 -17.03 -0.41
CA ALA A 29 -15.21 -18.20 0.44
C ALA A 29 -16.62 -18.81 0.29
N ASP A 30 -17.64 -17.99 0.00
CA ASP A 30 -19.01 -18.44 -0.20
C ASP A 30 -19.31 -18.88 -1.64
N VAL A 31 -18.79 -18.13 -2.63
CA VAL A 31 -19.22 -18.30 -4.04
C VAL A 31 -18.24 -19.10 -4.90
N ALA A 32 -16.99 -19.23 -4.47
CA ALA A 32 -15.91 -19.95 -5.15
C ALA A 32 -14.80 -20.34 -4.15
N PRO A 33 -15.07 -21.29 -3.23
CA PRO A 33 -14.18 -21.60 -2.10
C PRO A 33 -12.78 -22.08 -2.52
N ASP A 34 -12.65 -22.66 -3.71
CA ASP A 34 -11.37 -23.13 -4.26
C ASP A 34 -10.57 -22.01 -4.95
N MET A 35 -11.08 -20.78 -4.98
CA MET A 35 -10.47 -19.64 -5.67
C MET A 35 -9.89 -18.63 -4.69
N THR A 36 -8.61 -18.31 -4.85
CA THR A 36 -7.98 -17.23 -4.10
C THR A 36 -8.27 -15.87 -4.72
N PRO A 37 -8.19 -14.77 -3.95
CA PRO A 37 -8.28 -13.41 -4.49
C PRO A 37 -7.26 -13.15 -5.60
N ASP A 38 -6.02 -13.62 -5.43
CA ASP A 38 -4.96 -13.52 -6.43
C ASP A 38 -5.29 -14.33 -7.69
N ALA A 39 -5.94 -15.49 -7.57
CA ALA A 39 -6.41 -16.25 -8.71
C ALA A 39 -7.48 -15.51 -9.50
N LEU A 40 -8.47 -14.94 -8.81
CA LEU A 40 -9.49 -14.10 -9.43
C LEU A 40 -8.87 -12.87 -10.12
N PHE A 41 -7.94 -12.20 -9.47
CA PHE A 41 -7.29 -11.01 -10.00
C PHE A 41 -6.45 -11.32 -11.24
N ALA A 42 -5.69 -12.41 -11.23
CA ALA A 42 -4.94 -12.88 -12.39
C ALA A 42 -5.85 -13.17 -13.61
N ASP A 43 -6.99 -13.82 -13.38
CA ASP A 43 -7.98 -14.07 -14.44
C ASP A 43 -8.57 -12.74 -14.97
N TRP A 44 -8.75 -11.75 -14.10
CA TRP A 44 -9.21 -10.42 -14.47
C TRP A 44 -8.19 -9.67 -15.34
N LEU A 45 -6.88 -9.79 -15.08
CA LEU A 45 -5.84 -9.24 -15.95
C LEU A 45 -5.90 -9.86 -17.35
N ALA A 46 -5.99 -11.19 -17.43
CA ALA A 46 -6.09 -11.92 -18.69
C ALA A 46 -7.37 -11.54 -19.46
N ALA A 47 -8.51 -11.48 -18.78
CA ALA A 47 -9.78 -11.03 -19.36
C ALA A 47 -9.67 -9.60 -19.93
N SER A 48 -9.03 -8.69 -19.21
CA SER A 48 -8.87 -7.29 -19.60
C SER A 48 -8.03 -7.15 -20.87
N TYR A 49 -6.92 -7.87 -20.96
CA TYR A 49 -6.11 -7.89 -22.19
C TYR A 49 -6.87 -8.52 -23.37
N LEU A 50 -7.46 -9.71 -23.18
CA LEU A 50 -8.15 -10.42 -24.26
C LEU A 50 -9.38 -9.66 -24.79
N GLN A 51 -10.10 -8.97 -23.91
CA GLN A 51 -11.21 -8.10 -24.32
C GLN A 51 -10.71 -6.97 -25.22
N GLY A 52 -9.60 -6.32 -24.84
CA GLY A 52 -9.01 -5.23 -25.60
C GLY A 52 -8.59 -5.60 -27.02
N ILE A 53 -8.31 -6.89 -27.28
CA ILE A 53 -7.97 -7.42 -28.62
C ILE A 53 -9.13 -8.20 -29.28
N GLY A 54 -10.33 -8.20 -28.69
CA GLY A 54 -11.51 -8.88 -29.24
C GLY A 54 -11.43 -10.41 -29.22
N ARG A 55 -10.66 -10.99 -28.30
CA ARG A 55 -10.41 -12.43 -28.17
C ARG A 55 -10.88 -13.02 -26.83
N GLY A 56 -11.65 -12.26 -26.04
CA GLY A 56 -12.21 -12.76 -24.78
C GLY A 56 -13.13 -13.97 -24.98
N THR A 57 -12.91 -15.05 -24.21
CA THR A 57 -13.74 -16.27 -24.25
C THR A 57 -13.94 -16.85 -22.86
N GLY A 58 -15.02 -17.63 -22.65
CA GLY A 58 -15.27 -18.32 -21.39
C GLY A 58 -15.26 -17.39 -20.18
N VAL A 59 -14.41 -17.69 -19.18
CA VAL A 59 -14.23 -16.89 -17.96
C VAL A 59 -13.39 -15.62 -18.18
N TYR A 60 -12.75 -15.48 -19.35
CA TYR A 60 -11.88 -14.36 -19.73
C TYR A 60 -12.56 -13.34 -20.65
N ARG A 61 -13.87 -13.15 -20.48
CA ARG A 61 -14.65 -12.19 -21.27
C ARG A 61 -15.55 -11.34 -20.39
N TYR A 62 -15.79 -10.13 -20.83
CA TYR A 62 -16.85 -9.28 -20.27
C TYR A 62 -18.10 -9.42 -21.12
N ASN A 63 -19.26 -9.60 -20.49
CA ASN A 63 -20.54 -9.67 -21.20
C ASN A 63 -21.17 -8.28 -21.36
N THR A 64 -20.92 -7.38 -20.42
CA THR A 64 -21.61 -6.08 -20.34
C THR A 64 -20.68 -4.88 -20.49
N VAL A 65 -19.37 -5.10 -20.57
CA VAL A 65 -18.36 -4.03 -20.62
C VAL A 65 -17.48 -4.20 -21.86
N SER A 66 -17.26 -3.12 -22.58
CA SER A 66 -16.22 -3.04 -23.61
C SER A 66 -15.07 -2.22 -23.07
N LEU A 67 -13.84 -2.75 -23.19
CA LEU A 67 -12.63 -2.07 -22.76
C LEU A 67 -11.81 -1.67 -23.99
N PRO A 68 -11.17 -0.48 -24.00
CA PRO A 68 -10.17 -0.18 -25.00
C PRO A 68 -8.97 -1.13 -24.88
N PRO A 69 -8.14 -1.26 -25.93
CA PRO A 69 -6.88 -1.99 -25.84
C PRO A 69 -6.02 -1.44 -24.69
N LEU A 70 -5.46 -2.34 -23.88
CA LEU A 70 -4.57 -1.96 -22.79
C LEU A 70 -3.19 -1.52 -23.32
N ALA A 71 -2.57 -0.58 -22.61
CA ALA A 71 -1.19 -0.21 -22.87
C ALA A 71 -0.29 -1.45 -22.75
N THR A 72 0.52 -1.70 -23.78
CA THR A 72 1.40 -2.86 -23.85
C THR A 72 2.79 -2.39 -24.27
N THR A 73 3.81 -2.79 -23.52
CA THR A 73 5.20 -2.45 -23.80
C THR A 73 5.84 -3.53 -24.65
N ASP A 74 6.32 -3.17 -25.84
CA ASP A 74 7.05 -4.12 -26.70
C ASP A 74 8.43 -4.40 -26.09
N VAL A 75 8.74 -5.68 -25.90
CA VAL A 75 10.10 -6.11 -25.59
C VAL A 75 10.96 -5.81 -26.82
N GLY A 76 12.03 -5.04 -26.60
CA GLY A 76 12.93 -4.60 -27.66
C GLY A 76 13.77 -5.73 -28.26
N ARG A 77 14.94 -5.37 -28.80
CA ARG A 77 15.86 -6.32 -29.43
C ARG A 77 16.31 -7.39 -28.42
N LEU A 78 16.23 -8.66 -28.83
CA LEU A 78 16.68 -9.80 -28.04
C LEU A 78 18.20 -10.05 -28.21
N PRO A 79 18.91 -10.51 -27.16
CA PRO A 79 18.41 -10.68 -25.78
C PRO A 79 18.10 -9.33 -25.12
N ALA A 80 17.07 -9.30 -24.29
CA ALA A 80 16.64 -8.12 -23.55
C ALA A 80 16.71 -8.41 -22.05
N ALA A 81 17.22 -7.47 -21.26
CA ALA A 81 17.19 -7.56 -19.81
C ALA A 81 16.96 -6.17 -19.21
N GLY A 82 16.22 -6.11 -18.10
CA GLY A 82 15.91 -4.84 -17.45
C GLY A 82 15.31 -5.01 -16.06
N SER A 83 15.27 -3.89 -15.34
CA SER A 83 14.56 -3.77 -14.06
C SER A 83 13.37 -2.83 -14.25
N ALA A 84 12.29 -3.09 -13.54
CA ALA A 84 11.08 -2.27 -13.52
C ALA A 84 10.37 -2.39 -12.17
N THR A 85 9.29 -1.65 -11.98
CA THR A 85 8.42 -1.72 -10.82
C THR A 85 6.98 -1.85 -11.28
N VAL A 86 6.18 -2.65 -10.60
CA VAL A 86 4.75 -2.80 -10.88
C VAL A 86 3.92 -2.45 -9.64
N SER A 87 2.73 -1.87 -9.83
CA SER A 87 1.83 -1.59 -8.70
C SER A 87 1.26 -2.88 -8.09
N GLN A 88 1.00 -2.89 -6.78
CA GLN A 88 0.26 -3.98 -6.14
C GLN A 88 -1.17 -4.01 -6.71
N TYR A 89 -1.61 -5.18 -7.15
CA TYR A 89 -2.86 -5.38 -7.87
C TYR A 89 -3.03 -4.40 -9.06
N GLY A 90 -1.92 -4.01 -9.68
CA GLY A 90 -1.82 -3.44 -11.03
C GLY A 90 -1.05 -4.40 -11.94
N ALA A 91 -0.85 -4.07 -13.22
CA ALA A 91 -0.15 -4.97 -14.12
C ALA A 91 0.66 -4.27 -15.21
N ASP A 92 1.83 -4.83 -15.47
CA ASP A 92 2.63 -4.56 -16.66
C ASP A 92 2.32 -5.63 -17.71
N TYR A 93 1.99 -5.19 -18.93
CA TYR A 93 1.75 -6.05 -20.09
C TYR A 93 2.93 -5.92 -21.05
N LEU A 94 3.76 -6.96 -21.13
CA LEU A 94 4.97 -6.98 -21.95
C LEU A 94 4.74 -7.87 -23.17
N ARG A 95 4.89 -7.32 -24.36
CA ARG A 95 4.71 -8.07 -25.62
C ARG A 95 6.05 -8.58 -26.14
N ILE A 96 6.11 -9.89 -26.34
CA ILE A 96 7.23 -10.59 -26.97
C ILE A 96 6.81 -10.96 -28.39
N ARG A 97 7.62 -10.59 -29.37
CA ARG A 97 7.45 -10.98 -30.78
C ARG A 97 8.67 -11.76 -31.24
N GLY A 98 8.45 -12.79 -32.04
CA GLY A 98 9.53 -13.66 -32.49
C GLY A 98 9.02 -14.83 -33.33
N ALA A 99 9.97 -15.57 -33.90
CA ALA A 99 9.71 -16.76 -34.69
C ALA A 99 10.61 -17.95 -34.26
N ALA A 100 11.30 -17.80 -33.14
CA ALA A 100 12.12 -18.84 -32.51
C ALA A 100 11.93 -18.77 -30.98
N PRO A 101 11.99 -19.91 -30.27
CA PRO A 101 11.78 -19.97 -28.83
C PRO A 101 12.68 -19.02 -28.03
N VAL A 102 12.14 -18.50 -26.94
CA VAL A 102 12.88 -17.65 -26.00
C VAL A 102 12.60 -18.08 -24.56
N THR A 103 13.59 -18.00 -23.68
CA THR A 103 13.40 -18.15 -22.24
C THR A 103 13.23 -16.79 -21.58
N ALA A 104 12.15 -16.64 -20.82
CA ALA A 104 11.95 -15.54 -19.89
C ALA A 104 12.38 -15.96 -18.49
N VAL A 105 13.29 -15.20 -17.88
CA VAL A 105 13.71 -15.37 -16.49
C VAL A 105 13.20 -14.16 -15.70
N PHE A 106 12.34 -14.43 -14.72
CA PHE A 106 11.76 -13.43 -13.83
C PHE A 106 12.39 -13.54 -12.44
N THR A 107 12.71 -12.40 -11.85
CA THR A 107 13.14 -12.31 -10.44
C THR A 107 12.45 -11.13 -9.78
N GLY A 108 11.57 -11.41 -8.83
CA GLY A 108 10.92 -10.41 -7.97
C GLY A 108 11.73 -10.10 -6.72
N THR A 109 11.46 -8.95 -6.10
CA THR A 109 11.89 -8.68 -4.72
C THR A 109 11.13 -9.57 -3.73
N GLN A 110 11.76 -9.96 -2.62
CA GLN A 110 11.12 -10.80 -1.59
C GLN A 110 10.37 -9.98 -0.53
N GLN A 111 10.63 -8.68 -0.47
CA GLN A 111 10.05 -7.77 0.50
C GLN A 111 9.71 -6.44 -0.15
N VAL A 112 8.70 -5.76 0.38
CA VAL A 112 8.26 -4.43 -0.04
C VAL A 112 7.96 -3.59 1.20
N PRO A 113 8.14 -2.26 1.17
CA PRO A 113 7.74 -1.43 2.28
C PRO A 113 6.22 -1.44 2.49
N ALA A 114 5.79 -1.40 3.75
CA ALA A 114 4.38 -1.28 4.14
C ALA A 114 3.86 0.16 3.97
N PHE A 115 4.73 1.14 4.20
CA PHE A 115 4.46 2.56 4.29
C PHE A 115 5.50 3.36 3.48
N GLY A 116 5.21 4.65 3.27
CA GLY A 116 6.01 5.52 2.42
C GLY A 116 7.39 5.90 2.95
N ALA A 117 7.71 5.60 4.21
CA ALA A 117 9.03 5.84 4.78
C ALA A 117 9.42 4.77 5.81
N PRO A 118 10.72 4.41 5.90
CA PRO A 118 11.22 3.65 7.05
C PRO A 118 11.10 4.48 8.33
N ALA A 119 11.31 3.83 9.49
CA ALA A 119 11.46 4.50 10.77
C ALA A 119 12.55 5.58 10.71
N HIS A 120 12.41 6.64 11.51
CA HIS A 120 13.38 7.74 11.54
C HIS A 120 14.70 7.25 12.15
N SER A 121 14.61 6.49 13.24
CA SER A 121 15.71 5.77 13.85
C SER A 121 15.32 4.28 14.02
N GLY A 122 16.29 3.41 14.28
CA GLY A 122 15.99 1.99 14.50
C GLY A 122 15.34 1.27 13.31
N GLN A 123 14.35 0.42 13.60
CA GLN A 123 13.58 -0.41 12.66
C GLN A 123 12.06 -0.25 12.82
N LEU A 124 11.59 0.18 13.98
CA LEU A 124 10.18 0.29 14.36
C LEU A 124 9.79 1.76 14.43
N ALA A 125 8.56 2.06 14.04
CA ALA A 125 7.95 3.37 14.28
C ALA A 125 6.48 3.18 14.67
N TRP A 126 5.89 4.24 15.22
CA TRP A 126 4.45 4.30 15.44
C TRP A 126 3.76 4.79 14.17
N VAL A 127 2.80 4.02 13.66
CA VAL A 127 2.20 4.25 12.35
C VAL A 127 0.67 4.28 12.41
N SER A 128 0.08 5.31 11.84
CA SER A 128 -1.30 5.27 11.34
C SER A 128 -1.27 4.74 9.92
N TYR A 129 -1.78 3.53 9.71
CA TYR A 129 -1.78 2.91 8.38
C TYR A 129 -2.76 3.64 7.44
N PRO A 130 -2.53 3.62 6.11
CA PRO A 130 -3.47 4.17 5.13
C PRO A 130 -4.86 3.54 5.27
N ALA A 131 -5.85 4.33 5.66
CA ALA A 131 -7.25 3.92 5.70
C ALA A 131 -8.21 5.09 5.44
N ASP A 132 -9.38 4.79 4.88
CA ASP A 132 -10.49 5.74 4.76
C ASP A 132 -11.43 5.59 5.97
N LYS A 133 -12.10 6.67 6.37
CA LYS A 133 -13.07 6.73 7.48
C LYS A 133 -12.50 6.19 8.78
N SER A 134 -11.28 6.60 9.09
CA SER A 134 -10.54 6.08 10.22
C SER A 134 -10.26 7.16 11.26
N ALA A 135 -10.13 6.73 12.52
CA ALA A 135 -9.69 7.54 13.64
C ALA A 135 -8.74 6.68 14.48
N MET A 136 -7.45 6.87 14.29
CA MET A 136 -6.39 6.07 14.92
C MET A 136 -5.60 6.94 15.89
N HIS A 137 -5.39 6.45 17.11
CA HIS A 137 -4.64 7.21 18.09
C HIS A 137 -3.68 6.36 18.92
N LEU A 138 -2.66 7.04 19.45
CA LEU A 138 -1.67 6.54 20.37
C LEU A 138 -1.67 7.46 21.59
N THR A 139 -1.91 6.94 22.80
CA THR A 139 -2.07 7.78 24.01
C THR A 139 -1.20 7.32 25.17
N ARG A 140 -0.59 8.25 25.91
CA ARG A 140 0.24 7.95 27.08
C ARG A 140 0.10 9.02 28.17
N ALA A 141 0.17 8.60 29.43
CA ALA A 141 0.22 9.48 30.58
C ALA A 141 1.65 9.97 30.87
N PHE A 142 1.78 11.23 31.28
CA PHE A 142 3.02 11.84 31.78
C PHE A 142 2.74 12.58 33.09
N ASP A 143 3.61 12.37 34.08
CA ASP A 143 3.54 13.08 35.37
C ASP A 143 4.47 14.30 35.34
N LEU A 144 3.89 15.50 35.22
CA LEU A 144 4.62 16.76 35.22
C LEU A 144 4.59 17.46 36.57
N ARG A 145 4.12 16.81 37.65
CA ARG A 145 3.96 17.44 38.99
C ARG A 145 5.27 17.95 39.57
N GLY A 146 6.39 17.34 39.20
CA GLY A 146 7.73 17.71 39.67
C GLY A 146 8.45 18.75 38.81
N LEU A 147 7.81 19.27 37.76
CA LEU A 147 8.44 20.16 36.79
C LEU A 147 7.81 21.55 36.82
N ASP A 148 8.61 22.57 36.56
CA ASP A 148 8.15 23.96 36.33
C ASP A 148 7.95 24.26 34.84
N GLN A 149 8.62 23.50 33.97
CA GLN A 149 8.57 23.60 32.51
C GLN A 149 8.71 22.20 31.91
N ALA A 150 8.09 21.98 30.76
CA ALA A 150 8.17 20.70 30.06
C ALA A 150 8.02 20.91 28.56
N THR A 151 8.78 20.13 27.78
CA THR A 151 8.76 20.18 26.32
C THR A 151 8.54 18.78 25.77
N LEU A 152 7.68 18.65 24.76
CA LEU A 152 7.63 17.44 23.94
C LEU A 152 8.49 17.66 22.69
N THR A 153 9.35 16.71 22.36
CA THR A 153 10.00 16.63 21.06
C THR A 153 9.74 15.28 20.42
N PHE A 154 9.56 15.22 19.11
CA PHE A 154 9.37 13.98 18.37
C PHE A 154 9.71 14.19 16.90
N TRP A 155 9.92 13.10 16.18
CA TRP A 155 9.99 13.12 14.73
C TRP A 155 8.67 12.65 14.14
N THR A 156 8.25 13.26 13.04
CA THR A 156 7.08 12.83 12.29
C THR A 156 7.34 12.84 10.79
N TRP A 157 6.68 11.93 10.09
CA TRP A 157 6.59 11.88 8.63
C TRP A 157 5.12 11.69 8.28
N TYR A 158 4.63 12.37 7.26
CA TYR A 158 3.26 12.18 6.81
C TYR A 158 3.08 12.49 5.34
N ALA A 159 2.18 11.74 4.71
CA ALA A 159 1.60 12.05 3.43
C ALA A 159 0.13 11.62 3.48
N ILE A 160 -0.73 12.57 3.79
CA ILE A 160 -2.19 12.41 3.96
C ILE A 160 -2.92 13.43 3.07
N GLU A 161 -4.22 13.26 2.84
CA GLU A 161 -4.95 14.14 1.92
C GLU A 161 -4.97 15.60 2.43
N GLU A 162 -4.41 16.52 1.63
CA GLU A 162 -4.26 17.92 2.03
C GLU A 162 -5.62 18.62 2.21
N GLY A 163 -5.85 19.14 3.42
CA GLY A 163 -7.05 19.88 3.78
C GLY A 163 -8.27 19.02 4.08
N TRP A 164 -8.17 17.69 3.98
CA TRP A 164 -9.24 16.73 4.21
C TRP A 164 -8.92 15.77 5.36
N ASP A 165 -7.74 15.18 5.34
CA ASP A 165 -7.20 14.33 6.39
C ASP A 165 -6.29 15.13 7.31
N TYR A 166 -6.34 14.81 8.60
CA TYR A 166 -5.52 15.49 9.60
C TYR A 166 -4.94 14.54 10.62
N ALA A 167 -3.69 14.79 11.00
CA ALA A 167 -3.09 14.24 12.21
C ALA A 167 -2.91 15.35 13.26
N TYR A 168 -3.10 15.00 14.52
CA TYR A 168 -3.13 15.94 15.63
C TYR A 168 -2.23 15.47 16.77
N LEU A 169 -1.58 16.43 17.42
CA LEU A 169 -1.05 16.28 18.76
C LEU A 169 -2.06 16.90 19.74
N ALA A 170 -2.49 16.13 20.75
CA ALA A 170 -3.47 16.58 21.71
C ALA A 170 -3.03 16.25 23.15
N VAL A 171 -3.44 17.09 24.09
CA VAL A 171 -3.20 16.93 25.52
C VAL A 171 -4.51 16.98 26.30
N SER A 172 -4.63 16.13 27.32
CA SER A 172 -5.73 16.17 28.28
C SER A 172 -5.18 16.31 29.69
N ALA A 173 -5.76 17.23 30.47
CA ALA A 173 -5.45 17.44 31.88
C ALA A 173 -6.59 16.95 32.81
N ASP A 174 -7.59 16.26 32.25
CA ASP A 174 -8.81 15.85 32.94
C ASP A 174 -9.16 14.37 32.69
N ASP A 175 -8.13 13.54 32.60
CA ASP A 175 -8.24 12.09 32.41
C ASP A 175 -9.00 11.70 31.12
N GLY A 176 -8.73 12.44 30.05
CA GLY A 176 -9.24 12.18 28.70
C GLY A 176 -10.66 12.66 28.43
N ARG A 177 -11.29 13.41 29.35
CA ARG A 177 -12.65 13.95 29.18
C ARG A 177 -12.70 15.09 28.16
N SER A 178 -11.65 15.91 28.12
CA SER A 178 -11.44 16.94 27.11
C SER A 178 -10.00 16.91 26.61
N TRP A 179 -9.82 17.39 25.38
CA TRP A 179 -8.54 17.39 24.69
C TRP A 179 -8.29 18.77 24.10
N GLN A 180 -7.12 19.34 24.40
CA GLN A 180 -6.60 20.55 23.75
C GLN A 180 -5.63 20.13 22.66
N LEU A 181 -5.82 20.66 21.44
CA LEU A 181 -4.86 20.48 20.35
C LEU A 181 -3.63 21.36 20.58
N LEU A 182 -2.44 20.79 20.41
CA LEU A 182 -1.17 21.48 20.57
C LEU A 182 -0.66 21.96 19.21
N GLU A 183 -0.19 23.21 19.18
CA GLU A 183 0.52 23.76 18.04
C GLU A 183 1.97 23.28 18.05
N THR A 184 2.47 22.87 16.89
CA THR A 184 3.88 22.59 16.63
C THR A 184 4.32 23.34 15.36
N PRO A 185 5.64 23.44 15.07
CA PRO A 185 6.15 24.19 13.93
C PRO A 185 5.46 23.93 12.60
N SER A 186 5.03 22.68 12.35
CA SER A 186 4.43 22.30 11.06
C SER A 186 2.92 22.10 11.09
N THR A 187 2.24 22.35 12.22
CA THR A 187 0.77 22.33 12.26
C THR A 187 0.18 23.56 11.58
N THR A 188 -1.02 23.42 11.02
CA THR A 188 -1.80 24.52 10.46
C THR A 188 -3.20 24.55 11.05
N ALA A 189 -3.70 25.76 11.31
CA ALA A 189 -5.12 25.99 11.66
C ALA A 189 -6.00 26.22 10.42
N ALA A 190 -5.43 26.16 9.21
CA ALA A 190 -6.19 26.31 7.98
C ALA A 190 -7.25 25.21 7.86
N ASN A 191 -8.47 25.62 7.55
CA ASN A 191 -9.61 24.71 7.39
C ASN A 191 -10.39 25.01 6.10
N PRO A 192 -9.76 24.84 4.92
CA PRO A 192 -10.39 25.21 3.65
C PRO A 192 -11.63 24.37 3.34
N GLN A 193 -11.70 23.13 3.83
CA GLN A 193 -12.78 22.19 3.54
C GLN A 193 -13.79 22.01 4.69
N GLY A 194 -13.53 22.61 5.86
CA GLY A 194 -14.35 22.40 7.05
C GLY A 194 -14.04 21.12 7.82
N ASN A 195 -13.04 20.34 7.41
CA ASN A 195 -12.65 19.06 8.05
C ASN A 195 -11.67 19.18 9.22
N SER A 196 -11.04 20.34 9.43
CA SER A 196 -10.10 20.52 10.54
C SER A 196 -10.79 20.81 11.87
N PHE A 197 -10.30 20.17 12.95
CA PHE A 197 -10.67 20.47 14.33
C PHE A 197 -9.79 21.55 15.01
N GLY A 198 -8.73 22.03 14.34
CA GLY A 198 -7.80 23.03 14.87
C GLY A 198 -6.38 22.84 14.32
N PRO A 199 -5.33 23.24 15.05
CA PRO A 199 -3.95 23.04 14.61
C PRO A 199 -3.66 21.55 14.39
N GLY A 200 -3.35 21.17 13.15
CA GLY A 200 -3.02 19.79 12.78
C GLY A 200 -2.09 19.70 11.58
N TYR A 201 -1.52 18.52 11.37
CA TYR A 201 -0.75 18.17 10.18
C TYR A 201 -1.71 17.74 9.08
N THR A 202 -1.45 18.17 7.85
CA THR A 202 -2.19 17.75 6.65
C THR A 202 -1.28 17.88 5.43
N GLY A 203 -1.56 17.13 4.36
CA GLY A 203 -0.72 17.12 3.16
C GLY A 203 0.57 16.31 3.34
N ILE A 204 1.70 16.88 2.92
CA ILE A 204 3.01 16.21 2.83
C ILE A 204 4.01 16.87 3.78
N SER A 205 4.66 16.08 4.64
CA SER A 205 5.67 16.58 5.57
C SER A 205 6.88 17.16 4.83
N GLY A 206 7.40 18.29 5.33
CA GLY A 206 8.46 19.07 4.69
C GLY A 206 8.00 19.96 3.52
N GLY A 207 6.73 19.88 3.10
CA GLY A 207 6.11 20.80 2.13
C GLY A 207 6.63 20.72 0.69
N GLY A 208 7.42 19.69 0.36
CA GLY A 208 7.92 19.44 -1.00
C GLY A 208 7.09 18.40 -1.77
N ASP A 209 7.55 18.01 -2.96
CA ASP A 209 6.92 16.96 -3.78
C ASP A 209 7.05 15.55 -3.17
N SER A 210 7.91 15.38 -2.16
CA SER A 210 8.13 14.12 -1.47
C SER A 210 8.23 14.35 0.04
N PRO A 211 7.53 13.53 0.84
CA PRO A 211 7.51 13.67 2.29
C PRO A 211 8.86 13.33 2.91
N VAL A 212 9.26 14.11 3.90
CA VAL A 212 10.49 13.88 4.69
C VAL A 212 10.18 13.84 6.18
N TRP A 213 11.02 13.14 6.94
CA TRP A 213 10.98 13.21 8.40
C TRP A 213 11.33 14.62 8.85
N GLN A 214 10.56 15.15 9.79
CA GLN A 214 10.76 16.47 10.38
C GLN A 214 10.63 16.40 11.90
N GLN A 215 11.46 17.17 12.58
CA GLN A 215 11.41 17.27 14.04
C GLN A 215 10.36 18.30 14.44
N GLU A 216 9.49 17.90 15.36
CA GLU A 216 8.46 18.75 15.95
C GLU A 216 8.78 19.00 17.43
N THR A 217 8.28 20.12 17.91
CA THR A 217 8.33 20.49 19.32
C THR A 217 7.00 21.07 19.75
N ALA A 218 6.57 20.78 20.98
CA ALA A 218 5.37 21.33 21.58
C ALA A 218 5.65 21.76 23.02
N ASP A 219 5.13 22.92 23.41
CA ASP A 219 5.24 23.43 24.77
C ASP A 219 4.22 22.74 25.68
N LEU A 220 4.71 22.04 26.70
CA LEU A 220 3.90 21.42 27.75
C LEU A 220 3.93 22.20 29.06
N THR A 221 4.69 23.31 29.13
CA THR A 221 4.80 24.17 30.31
C THR A 221 3.45 24.62 30.89
N PRO A 222 2.41 24.91 30.09
CA PRO A 222 1.09 25.23 30.66
C PRO A 222 0.47 24.12 31.51
N PHE A 223 0.96 22.89 31.39
CA PHE A 223 0.51 21.71 32.13
C PHE A 223 1.52 21.22 33.17
N ALA A 224 2.58 21.98 33.42
CA ALA A 224 3.50 21.74 34.53
C ALA A 224 2.76 21.73 35.87
N GLY A 225 3.19 20.88 36.81
CA GLY A 225 2.55 20.75 38.13
C GLY A 225 1.36 19.78 38.20
N GLN A 226 1.04 19.05 37.12
CA GLN A 226 -0.06 18.07 37.08
C GLN A 226 0.27 16.83 36.21
N GLU A 227 -0.59 15.82 36.27
CA GLU A 227 -0.53 14.69 35.32
C GLU A 227 -1.32 15.03 34.06
N ILE A 228 -0.83 14.60 32.90
CA ILE A 228 -1.49 14.77 31.61
C ILE A 228 -1.55 13.45 30.83
N LEU A 229 -2.48 13.38 29.88
CA LEU A 229 -2.43 12.43 28.77
C LEU A 229 -1.98 13.17 27.51
N LEU A 230 -1.00 12.62 26.80
CA LEU A 230 -0.63 13.03 25.44
C LEU A 230 -1.16 12.03 24.43
N ARG A 231 -1.62 12.54 23.28
CA ARG A 231 -2.20 11.74 22.21
C ARG A 231 -1.73 12.22 20.84
N PHE A 232 -1.22 11.29 20.04
CA PHE A 232 -1.16 11.42 18.59
C PHE A 232 -2.45 10.85 18.00
N HIS A 233 -3.11 11.56 17.09
CA HIS A 233 -4.42 11.18 16.56
C HIS A 233 -4.52 11.48 15.07
N ALA A 234 -4.58 10.46 14.24
CA ALA A 234 -4.82 10.58 12.81
C ALA A 234 -6.30 10.31 12.49
N ILE A 235 -6.91 11.21 11.71
CA ILE A 235 -8.32 11.16 11.32
C ILE A 235 -8.39 11.32 9.81
N THR A 236 -9.06 10.38 9.14
CA THR A 236 -9.21 10.37 7.68
C THR A 236 -10.66 10.39 7.23
N ASP A 237 -10.87 11.02 6.08
CA ASP A 237 -12.18 11.23 5.48
C ASP A 237 -12.65 9.99 4.66
N GLY A 238 -13.72 10.13 3.86
CA GLY A 238 -14.29 9.03 3.10
C GLY A 238 -13.61 8.66 1.78
N ALA A 239 -12.56 9.36 1.35
CA ALA A 239 -11.93 9.22 0.04
C ALA A 239 -10.41 9.43 0.10
N LEU A 240 -9.74 9.20 -1.05
CA LEU A 240 -8.33 9.52 -1.30
C LEU A 240 -7.35 9.24 -0.16
N THR A 241 -7.12 7.96 0.14
CA THR A 241 -6.12 7.60 1.14
C THR A 241 -4.69 7.99 0.74
N GLY A 242 -4.01 8.72 1.62
CA GLY A 242 -2.57 8.97 1.53
C GLY A 242 -1.70 7.74 1.85
N GLN A 243 -0.43 7.99 2.18
CA GLN A 243 0.57 6.98 2.57
C GLN A 243 0.71 6.82 4.10
N GLY A 244 -0.03 7.63 4.88
CA GLY A 244 -0.15 7.49 6.33
C GLY A 244 0.55 8.60 7.12
N PHE A 245 0.57 8.41 8.45
CA PHE A 245 1.17 9.32 9.44
C PHE A 245 2.06 8.49 10.39
N LEU A 246 3.32 8.87 10.51
CA LEU A 246 4.34 8.17 11.27
C LEU A 246 4.90 9.09 12.36
N VAL A 247 5.19 8.50 13.53
CA VAL A 247 5.81 9.17 14.68
C VAL A 247 6.93 8.30 15.22
N ASP A 248 8.04 8.93 15.57
CA ASP A 248 9.23 8.27 16.10
C ASP A 248 10.02 9.20 17.03
N ASP A 249 10.97 8.64 17.78
CA ASP A 249 11.90 9.37 18.65
C ASP A 249 11.20 10.38 19.58
N ILE A 250 10.16 9.93 20.29
CA ILE A 250 9.35 10.77 21.19
C ILE A 250 10.10 10.97 22.51
N ALA A 251 10.30 12.22 22.92
CA ALA A 251 11.00 12.56 24.14
C ALA A 251 10.34 13.69 24.94
N VAL A 252 10.46 13.60 26.26
CA VAL A 252 10.20 14.69 27.21
C VAL A 252 11.47 14.86 28.03
N PRO A 253 12.41 15.73 27.57
CA PRO A 253 13.76 15.81 28.13
C PRO A 253 13.78 16.11 29.64
N GLU A 254 12.87 16.95 30.13
CA GLU A 254 12.77 17.34 31.54
C GLU A 254 12.38 16.17 32.45
N LEU A 255 11.76 15.12 31.90
CA LEU A 255 11.48 13.85 32.58
C LEU A 255 12.56 12.78 32.34
N ALA A 256 13.59 13.09 31.56
CA ALA A 256 14.53 12.10 31.00
C ALA A 256 13.82 10.94 30.28
N TYR A 257 12.67 11.24 29.65
CA TYR A 257 11.87 10.26 28.91
C TYR A 257 12.25 10.24 27.43
N GLN A 258 12.40 9.03 26.87
CA GLN A 258 12.63 8.77 25.45
C GLN A 258 11.93 7.47 25.02
N ASP A 259 11.42 7.44 23.80
CA ASP A 259 10.78 6.30 23.14
C ASP A 259 11.04 6.36 21.63
N ASP A 260 11.93 5.48 21.16
CA ASP A 260 12.32 5.28 19.76
C ASP A 260 11.50 4.14 19.10
N ALA A 261 10.37 3.75 19.68
CA ALA A 261 9.50 2.65 19.28
C ALA A 261 10.14 1.24 19.26
N GLU A 262 11.43 1.09 19.56
CA GLU A 262 12.13 -0.20 19.49
C GLU A 262 11.68 -1.18 20.56
N GLN A 263 11.33 -0.65 21.74
CA GLN A 263 10.77 -1.42 22.85
C GLN A 263 9.26 -1.24 22.94
N PRO A 264 8.52 -2.24 23.48
CA PRO A 264 7.12 -2.03 23.83
C PRO A 264 7.02 -0.84 24.81
N GLY A 265 6.49 0.29 24.33
CA GLY A 265 6.28 1.49 25.13
C GLY A 265 5.13 1.32 26.14
N GLN A 266 4.87 2.35 26.93
CA GLN A 266 3.65 2.43 27.77
C GLN A 266 2.53 3.21 27.06
N TRP A 267 2.60 3.29 25.74
CA TRP A 267 1.53 3.87 24.94
C TRP A 267 0.37 2.88 24.85
N THR A 268 -0.84 3.41 24.91
CA THR A 268 -2.07 2.68 24.63
C THR A 268 -2.44 2.93 23.17
N GLU A 269 -2.40 1.88 22.36
CA GLU A 269 -2.78 1.93 20.96
C GLU A 269 -4.29 1.82 20.76
N SER A 270 -4.81 2.59 19.80
CA SER A 270 -6.13 2.38 19.20
C SER A 270 -6.01 2.62 17.70
N GLY A 271 -5.75 1.56 16.94
CA GLY A 271 -5.59 1.62 15.48
C GLY A 271 -4.20 2.01 15.00
N MET A 272 -3.47 2.87 15.72
CA MET A 272 -2.04 3.08 15.45
C MET A 272 -1.23 1.83 15.83
N LEU A 273 -0.19 1.51 15.07
CA LEU A 273 0.56 0.26 15.20
C LEU A 273 2.06 0.54 15.41
N ARG A 274 2.72 -0.31 16.18
CA ARG A 274 4.20 -0.38 16.30
C ARG A 274 4.72 -1.45 15.37
N VAL A 275 5.28 -1.05 14.24
CA VAL A 275 5.58 -1.99 13.14
C VAL A 275 6.87 -1.64 12.42
N THR A 276 7.50 -2.66 11.85
CA THR A 276 8.58 -2.48 10.89
C THR A 276 8.00 -2.11 9.54
N ASN A 277 8.77 -1.39 8.72
CA ASN A 277 8.33 -1.00 7.38
C ASN A 277 8.62 -2.08 6.33
N THR A 278 8.23 -3.33 6.59
CA THR A 278 8.56 -4.47 5.73
C THR A 278 7.42 -5.48 5.67
N LEU A 279 7.00 -5.84 4.46
CA LEU A 279 6.06 -6.92 4.18
C LEU A 279 6.68 -7.96 3.25
N PRO A 280 6.32 -9.25 3.35
CA PRO A 280 6.62 -10.24 2.32
C PRO A 280 6.04 -9.80 0.98
N GLN A 281 6.84 -9.83 -0.08
CA GLN A 281 6.39 -9.49 -1.42
C GLN A 281 6.02 -10.74 -2.22
N SER A 282 4.85 -10.70 -2.88
CA SER A 282 4.39 -11.74 -3.82
C SER A 282 4.16 -11.18 -5.21
N PHE A 283 4.30 -12.01 -6.24
CA PHE A 283 4.01 -11.63 -7.62
C PHE A 283 3.07 -12.62 -8.29
N ILE A 284 2.23 -12.10 -9.18
CA ILE A 284 1.52 -12.88 -10.19
C ILE A 284 2.25 -12.66 -11.52
N VAL A 285 2.83 -13.73 -12.04
CA VAL A 285 3.48 -13.74 -13.36
C VAL A 285 2.78 -14.77 -14.22
N GLN A 286 2.26 -14.35 -15.38
CA GLN A 286 1.52 -15.24 -16.26
C GLN A 286 1.72 -14.87 -17.72
N ARG A 287 1.61 -15.86 -18.60
CA ARG A 287 1.70 -15.67 -20.04
C ARG A 287 0.35 -15.83 -20.71
N VAL A 288 0.14 -15.10 -21.79
CA VAL A 288 -0.92 -15.33 -22.77
C VAL A 288 -0.28 -15.57 -24.11
N LEU A 289 -0.47 -16.77 -24.64
CA LEU A 289 -0.12 -17.13 -26.00
C LEU A 289 -1.36 -17.00 -26.87
N VAL A 290 -1.34 -16.08 -27.83
CA VAL A 290 -2.43 -15.90 -28.78
C VAL A 290 -2.01 -16.55 -30.08
N GLY A 291 -2.54 -17.74 -30.35
CA GLY A 291 -2.30 -18.48 -31.57
C GLY A 291 -3.49 -18.48 -32.53
N PHE A 292 -3.28 -19.03 -33.73
CA PHE A 292 -4.38 -19.28 -34.67
C PHE A 292 -5.29 -20.42 -34.18
N GLU A 293 -4.74 -21.37 -33.45
CA GLU A 293 -5.46 -22.53 -32.90
C GLU A 293 -6.21 -22.24 -31.59
N GLY A 294 -5.92 -21.13 -30.93
CA GLY A 294 -6.57 -20.76 -29.67
C GLY A 294 -5.74 -19.84 -28.80
N ILE A 295 -6.16 -19.71 -27.55
CA ILE A 295 -5.53 -18.89 -26.53
C ILE A 295 -5.09 -19.81 -25.40
N GLN A 296 -3.83 -19.71 -24.99
CA GLN A 296 -3.32 -20.40 -23.82
C GLN A 296 -2.92 -19.38 -22.76
N ILE A 297 -3.37 -19.61 -21.53
CA ILE A 297 -3.11 -18.74 -20.38
C ILE A 297 -2.54 -19.62 -19.29
N GLU A 298 -1.33 -19.30 -18.84
CA GLU A 298 -0.63 -20.13 -17.87
C GLU A 298 0.10 -19.23 -16.87
N ARG A 299 0.12 -19.64 -15.60
CA ARG A 299 0.84 -18.95 -14.53
C ARG A 299 2.22 -19.56 -14.33
N LEU A 300 3.22 -18.70 -14.15
CA LEU A 300 4.59 -19.10 -13.83
C LEU A 300 4.66 -19.35 -12.32
N PRO A 301 4.94 -20.58 -11.87
CA PRO A 301 5.25 -20.83 -10.47
C PRO A 301 6.55 -20.11 -10.12
N LEU A 302 6.54 -19.37 -9.01
CA LEU A 302 7.73 -18.74 -8.46
C LEU A 302 8.21 -19.56 -7.26
N ASP A 303 9.53 -19.64 -7.08
CA ASP A 303 10.14 -20.24 -5.90
C ASP A 303 10.06 -19.31 -4.68
N GLU A 304 10.59 -19.78 -3.54
CA GLU A 304 10.66 -19.01 -2.29
C GLU A 304 11.43 -17.68 -2.41
N ASN A 305 12.26 -17.54 -3.44
CA ASN A 305 13.05 -16.34 -3.72
C ASN A 305 12.38 -15.43 -4.77
N GLN A 306 11.09 -15.66 -5.08
CA GLN A 306 10.33 -14.94 -6.10
C GLN A 306 10.97 -15.05 -7.50
N ARG A 307 11.60 -16.18 -7.80
CA ARG A 307 12.22 -16.47 -9.10
C ARG A 307 11.46 -17.54 -9.85
N GLY A 308 11.36 -17.36 -11.17
CA GLY A 308 10.83 -18.38 -12.08
C GLY A 308 11.40 -18.20 -13.48
N GLU A 309 11.37 -19.27 -14.26
CA GLU A 309 11.76 -19.23 -15.67
C GLU A 309 10.76 -19.97 -16.55
N TRP A 310 10.59 -19.49 -17.77
CA TRP A 310 9.65 -20.06 -18.71
C TRP A 310 10.11 -19.93 -20.16
N ILE A 311 10.01 -21.01 -20.92
CA ILE A 311 10.15 -20.98 -22.38
C ILE A 311 8.86 -20.52 -23.03
N PHE A 312 8.94 -19.44 -23.80
CA PHE A 312 7.96 -19.05 -24.80
C PHE A 312 8.30 -19.78 -26.12
N PRO A 313 7.37 -20.57 -26.68
CA PRO A 313 7.66 -21.39 -27.86
C PRO A 313 7.96 -20.55 -29.10
N MET A 314 7.31 -19.38 -29.23
CA MET A 314 7.51 -18.39 -30.31
C MET A 314 7.72 -19.05 -31.68
N ASP A 315 6.63 -19.53 -32.27
CA ASP A 315 6.64 -20.24 -33.54
C ASP A 315 5.67 -19.58 -34.54
N ARG A 316 5.38 -20.26 -35.66
CA ARG A 316 4.41 -19.75 -36.63
C ARG A 316 3.00 -19.63 -36.07
N ASN A 317 2.63 -20.43 -35.06
CA ASN A 317 1.33 -20.35 -34.41
C ASN A 317 1.31 -19.20 -33.38
N HIS A 318 2.41 -19.00 -32.65
CA HIS A 318 2.55 -18.04 -31.55
C HIS A 318 3.60 -16.97 -31.85
N SER A 319 3.39 -16.18 -32.92
CA SER A 319 4.33 -15.11 -33.28
C SER A 319 4.32 -13.91 -32.31
N GLU A 320 3.29 -13.83 -31.47
CA GLU A 320 3.11 -12.84 -30.42
C GLU A 320 2.69 -13.53 -29.12
N ALA A 321 3.33 -13.14 -28.02
CA ALA A 321 2.98 -13.55 -26.67
C ALA A 321 3.00 -12.37 -25.72
N ILE A 322 2.15 -12.40 -24.70
CA ILE A 322 2.15 -11.43 -23.62
C ILE A 322 2.65 -12.08 -22.34
N LEU A 323 3.61 -11.43 -21.69
CA LEU A 323 3.95 -11.66 -20.31
C LEU A 323 3.29 -10.58 -19.45
N MET A 324 2.45 -11.00 -18.52
CA MET A 324 1.84 -10.14 -17.51
C MET A 324 2.59 -10.30 -16.21
N VAL A 325 2.96 -9.18 -15.60
CA VAL A 325 3.57 -9.12 -14.27
C VAL A 325 2.68 -8.24 -13.39
N SER A 326 2.46 -8.67 -12.15
CA SER A 326 1.69 -7.93 -11.16
C SER A 326 2.27 -8.16 -9.77
N GLY A 327 2.39 -7.11 -8.96
CA GLY A 327 2.61 -7.26 -7.52
C GLY A 327 1.29 -7.69 -6.88
N SER A 328 1.31 -8.59 -5.90
CA SER A 328 0.10 -9.10 -5.25
C SER A 328 0.16 -9.06 -3.74
N THR A 329 0.98 -8.17 -3.18
CA THR A 329 1.05 -7.97 -1.73
C THR A 329 -0.10 -7.07 -1.30
N PRO A 330 -1.02 -7.53 -0.42
CA PRO A 330 -2.08 -6.67 0.10
C PRO A 330 -1.51 -5.60 1.03
N VAL A 331 -2.39 -4.68 1.46
CA VAL A 331 -2.16 -3.62 2.46
C VAL A 331 -1.10 -2.54 2.14
N THR A 332 -0.16 -2.80 1.23
CA THR A 332 0.78 -1.80 0.73
C THR A 332 0.37 -1.26 -0.64
N ARG A 333 0.70 0.01 -0.89
CA ARG A 333 0.59 0.65 -2.21
C ARG A 333 1.96 0.92 -2.83
N GLN A 334 3.03 0.46 -2.17
CA GLN A 334 4.38 0.66 -2.66
C GLN A 334 4.63 -0.22 -3.89
N PRO A 335 5.20 0.33 -4.98
CA PRO A 335 5.51 -0.43 -6.17
C PRO A 335 6.46 -1.60 -5.86
N ALA A 336 6.21 -2.75 -6.48
CA ALA A 336 7.00 -3.96 -6.35
C ALA A 336 8.12 -4.00 -7.41
N PRO A 337 9.41 -3.91 -7.03
CA PRO A 337 10.49 -4.01 -7.98
C PRO A 337 10.69 -5.44 -8.48
N TYR A 338 10.98 -5.59 -9.77
CA TYR A 338 11.32 -6.87 -10.39
C TYR A 338 12.37 -6.70 -11.50
N GLN A 339 12.98 -7.82 -11.87
CA GLN A 339 13.90 -7.96 -13.00
C GLN A 339 13.36 -8.99 -13.99
N LEU A 340 13.57 -8.74 -15.27
CA LEU A 340 13.19 -9.63 -16.34
C LEU A 340 14.32 -9.75 -17.35
N ALA A 341 14.64 -10.97 -17.78
CA ALA A 341 15.50 -11.26 -18.91
C ALA A 341 14.79 -12.15 -19.92
N ILE A 342 14.83 -11.78 -21.20
CA ILE A 342 14.31 -12.56 -22.34
C ILE A 342 15.49 -12.95 -23.22
N ILE A 343 15.74 -14.25 -23.33
CA ILE A 343 16.95 -14.82 -23.93
C ILE A 343 16.54 -15.74 -25.09
N PRO A 344 17.10 -15.59 -26.30
CA PRO A 344 16.89 -16.57 -27.37
C PRO A 344 17.39 -17.96 -26.95
N GLU A 345 16.60 -19.00 -27.19
CA GLU A 345 17.10 -20.36 -27.08
C GLU A 345 18.18 -20.61 -28.15
N LYS A 346 19.25 -21.31 -27.77
CA LYS A 346 20.26 -21.73 -28.75
C LYS A 346 19.68 -22.91 -29.54
N GLU A 347 19.72 -22.79 -30.88
CA GLU A 347 19.39 -23.89 -31.80
C GLU A 347 20.27 -25.13 -31.58
#